data_AF-W1NU33-F1
#
_entry.id   AF-W1NU33-F1
#
_cell.length_a   1.000
_cell.length_b   1.000
_cell.length_c   1.000
_cell.angle_alpha   90.00
_cell.angle_beta   90.00
_cell.angle_gamma   90.00
#
_symmetry.space_group_name_H-M   'P 1'
#
loop_
_entity.id
_entity.type
_entity.pdbx_description
1 polymer ?
#
loop_
_entity_poly.entity_id
_entity_poly.type
_entity_poly.pdbx_seq_one_letter_code
_entity_poly.pdbx_strand_id
1 'polypeptide(L)'
;MSEDRPGSLRDACRRKEPLWIVFEVSGTIKLNTGIKGKVAGKGLQLRECEHVIVCNLEFEGGRGPDVDAIQIKPNSRHIWIDRCSLRDYDDGLIDITRASTVITVSSVDPLEC
;
A
#
# COMPACT_ATOMS: atom_id res chain seq x y z
N MET A 1 0.06 16.06 -13.07
CA MET A 1 -1.11 16.48 -13.86
C MET A 1 -2.23 15.47 -13.63
N SER A 2 -3.34 15.94 -13.07
CA SER A 2 -4.62 15.23 -12.81
C SER A 2 -4.53 13.80 -12.25
N GLU A 3 -4.18 13.67 -10.98
CA GLU A 3 -4.07 12.37 -10.30
C GLU A 3 -5.35 11.93 -9.56
N ASP A 4 -6.44 12.71 -9.69
CA ASP A 4 -7.76 12.46 -9.11
C ASP A 4 -8.82 12.37 -10.22
N ARG A 5 -8.65 11.46 -11.17
CA ARG A 5 -9.69 11.21 -12.18
C ARG A 5 -10.59 10.05 -11.74
N PRO A 6 -11.89 10.08 -12.05
CA PRO A 6 -12.77 8.94 -11.85
C PRO A 6 -12.15 7.65 -12.42
N GLY A 7 -12.14 6.59 -11.62
CA GLY A 7 -11.53 5.30 -12.00
C GLY A 7 -10.03 5.18 -11.75
N SER A 8 -9.37 6.22 -11.22
CA SER A 8 -8.00 6.09 -10.70
C SER A 8 -7.98 5.37 -9.35
N LEU A 9 -6.83 4.76 -9.01
CA LEU A 9 -6.61 4.16 -7.70
C LEU A 9 -6.82 5.18 -6.56
N ARG A 10 -6.41 6.43 -6.77
CA ARG A 10 -6.60 7.52 -5.80
C ARG A 10 -8.07 7.84 -5.55
N ASP A 11 -8.86 7.86 -6.62
CA ASP A 11 -10.31 8.06 -6.55
C ASP A 11 -10.98 6.91 -5.78
N ALA A 12 -10.62 5.67 -6.12
CA ALA A 12 -11.16 4.48 -5.46
C ALA A 12 -10.84 4.46 -3.96
N CYS A 13 -9.62 4.82 -3.54
CA CYS A 13 -9.25 4.82 -2.12
C CYS A 13 -9.82 5.97 -1.29
N ARG A 14 -10.47 6.96 -1.91
CA ARG A 14 -11.19 8.04 -1.19
C ARG A 14 -12.64 7.71 -0.88
N ARG A 15 -13.20 6.68 -1.49
CA ARG A 15 -14.58 6.27 -1.28
C ARG A 15 -14.75 5.71 0.13
N LYS A 16 -15.86 6.06 0.78
CA LYS A 16 -16.16 5.68 2.17
C LYS A 16 -16.86 4.33 2.31
N GLU A 17 -17.41 3.84 1.21
CA GLU A 17 -18.05 2.53 1.16
C GLU A 17 -17.02 1.40 0.99
N PRO A 18 -17.33 0.17 1.44
CA PRO A 18 -16.46 -0.98 1.20
C PRO A 18 -16.24 -1.18 -0.31
N LEU A 19 -14.99 -1.35 -0.71
CA LEU A 19 -14.61 -1.51 -2.11
C LEU A 19 -13.59 -2.62 -2.32
N TRP A 20 -13.77 -3.31 -3.43
CA TRP A 20 -12.78 -4.22 -3.99
C TRP A 20 -12.14 -3.57 -5.21
N ILE A 21 -10.91 -3.10 -5.08
CA ILE A 21 -10.20 -2.43 -6.17
C ILE A 21 -9.45 -3.49 -6.98
N VAL A 22 -9.83 -3.63 -8.24
CA VAL A 22 -9.18 -4.52 -9.23
C VAL A 22 -8.63 -3.70 -10.37
N PHE A 23 -7.48 -4.14 -10.89
CA PHE A 23 -6.90 -3.60 -12.11
C PHE A 23 -7.22 -4.56 -13.24
N GLU A 24 -7.87 -4.07 -14.29
CA GLU A 24 -8.21 -4.85 -15.49
C GLU A 24 -6.96 -5.23 -16.29
N VAL A 25 -5.90 -4.42 -16.18
CA VAL A 25 -4.64 -4.60 -16.89
C VAL A 25 -3.46 -4.57 -15.92
N SER A 26 -2.44 -5.38 -16.22
CA SER A 26 -1.13 -5.28 -15.56
C SER A 26 -0.40 -4.01 -16.00
N GLY A 27 0.25 -3.31 -15.07
CA GLY A 27 1.05 -2.14 -15.41
C GLY A 27 1.72 -1.51 -14.19
N THR A 28 2.66 -0.59 -14.44
CA THR A 28 3.35 0.19 -13.40
C THR A 28 2.63 1.51 -13.16
N ILE A 29 2.18 1.75 -11.94
CA ILE A 29 1.71 3.06 -11.50
C ILE A 29 2.90 3.78 -10.88
N LYS A 30 3.35 4.90 -11.46
CA LYS A 30 4.37 5.77 -10.86
C LYS A 30 3.68 6.94 -10.16
N LEU A 31 3.87 7.08 -8.85
CA LEU A 31 3.30 8.20 -8.09
C LEU A 31 4.34 9.26 -7.79
N ASN A 32 3.91 10.53 -7.87
CA ASN A 32 4.75 11.68 -7.54
C ASN A 32 4.53 12.18 -6.08
N THR A 33 3.43 11.77 -5.43
CA THR A 33 3.08 12.08 -4.03
C THR A 33 2.28 10.93 -3.41
N GLY A 34 2.37 10.78 -2.07
CA GLY A 34 1.74 9.66 -1.34
C GLY A 34 0.21 9.67 -1.40
N ILE A 35 -0.39 8.49 -1.59
CA ILE A 35 -1.85 8.28 -1.59
C ILE A 35 -2.24 7.61 -0.27
N LYS A 36 -3.34 8.04 0.35
CA LYS A 36 -4.10 7.18 1.26
C LYS A 36 -4.68 6.03 0.41
N GLY A 37 -3.85 5.04 0.06
CA GLY A 37 -4.16 3.95 -0.88
C GLY A 37 -3.36 3.82 -2.20
N LYS A 38 -2.02 3.59 -2.17
CA LYS A 38 -1.13 2.87 -3.18
C LYS A 38 -0.68 3.56 -4.49
N VAL A 39 0.45 3.28 -5.18
CA VAL A 39 1.88 2.88 -4.90
C VAL A 39 2.79 3.37 -6.04
N ALA A 40 3.87 4.10 -5.69
CA ALA A 40 5.28 4.03 -6.16
C ALA A 40 6.03 5.27 -5.64
N GLY A 41 7.30 5.13 -5.24
CA GLY A 41 8.14 6.19 -4.66
C GLY A 41 7.96 6.42 -3.15
N LYS A 42 6.74 6.28 -2.59
CA LYS A 42 6.47 6.40 -1.14
C LYS A 42 5.64 5.27 -0.50
N GLY A 43 5.42 4.17 -1.21
CA GLY A 43 4.68 3.01 -0.68
C GLY A 43 3.17 3.22 -0.48
N LEU A 44 2.56 2.35 0.34
CA LEU A 44 1.15 2.37 0.75
C LEU A 44 1.05 2.76 2.22
N GLN A 45 0.24 3.76 2.54
CA GLN A 45 -0.10 4.08 3.92
C GLN A 45 -1.57 3.78 4.23
N LEU A 46 -1.79 2.91 5.21
CA LEU A 46 -3.06 2.53 5.81
C LEU A 46 -3.16 3.22 7.19
N ARG A 47 -4.05 4.21 7.31
CA ARG A 47 -4.25 4.99 8.55
C ARG A 47 -5.71 4.95 8.95
N GLU A 48 -5.99 4.65 10.21
CA GLU A 48 -7.34 4.63 10.79
C GLU A 48 -8.34 3.86 9.92
N CYS A 49 -7.90 2.73 9.36
CA CYS A 49 -8.70 1.91 8.47
C CYS A 49 -8.89 0.50 9.00
N GLU A 50 -9.96 -0.13 8.53
CA GLU A 50 -10.35 -1.47 8.92
C GLU A 50 -10.89 -2.23 7.72
N HIS A 51 -10.72 -3.56 7.71
CA HIS A 51 -11.19 -4.46 6.65
C HIS A 51 -10.51 -4.20 5.30
N VAL A 52 -9.18 -4.28 5.27
CA VAL A 52 -8.38 -4.06 4.06
C VAL A 52 -7.62 -5.32 3.68
N ILE A 53 -7.70 -5.72 2.42
CA ILE A 53 -6.85 -6.76 1.85
C ILE A 53 -5.95 -6.11 0.80
N VAL A 54 -4.64 -6.30 0.94
CA VAL A 54 -3.63 -5.88 -0.02
C VAL A 54 -3.03 -7.15 -0.59
N CYS A 55 -3.35 -7.45 -1.84
CA CYS A 55 -2.94 -8.71 -2.46
C CYS A 55 -2.35 -8.52 -3.86
N ASN A 56 -1.33 -9.31 -4.20
CA ASN A 56 -0.79 -9.44 -5.56
C ASN A 56 -0.27 -8.10 -6.14
N LEU A 57 0.50 -7.38 -5.34
CA LEU A 57 0.99 -6.05 -5.71
C LEU A 57 2.48 -5.91 -5.39
N GLU A 58 3.19 -5.29 -6.32
CA GLU A 58 4.64 -5.04 -6.25
C GLU A 58 4.93 -3.61 -5.79
N PHE A 59 5.97 -3.46 -4.97
CA PHE A 59 6.44 -2.19 -4.43
C PHE A 59 7.96 -2.13 -4.55
N GLU A 60 8.45 -1.05 -5.16
CA GLU A 60 9.87 -0.83 -5.42
C GLU A 60 10.22 0.66 -5.31
N GLY A 61 11.48 0.93 -4.95
CA GLY A 61 12.12 2.22 -5.21
C GLY A 61 11.72 3.32 -4.23
N GLY A 62 11.46 2.96 -2.97
CA GLY A 62 11.25 3.94 -1.91
C GLY A 62 12.56 4.62 -1.54
N ARG A 63 12.58 5.96 -1.53
CA ARG A 63 13.77 6.76 -1.20
C ARG A 63 13.49 7.80 -0.13
N GLY A 64 14.44 7.94 0.80
CA GLY A 64 14.38 8.88 1.91
C GLY A 64 13.89 8.29 3.24
N PRO A 65 14.00 9.06 4.34
CA PRO A 65 13.62 8.62 5.67
C PRO A 65 12.10 8.48 5.84
N ASP A 66 11.66 7.56 6.70
CA ASP A 66 10.25 7.25 7.00
C ASP A 66 9.42 6.78 5.78
N VAL A 67 10.11 6.25 4.76
CA VAL A 67 9.49 5.70 3.55
C VAL A 67 9.57 4.19 3.61
N ASP A 68 8.46 3.56 4.01
CA ASP A 68 8.29 2.10 3.94
C ASP A 68 7.40 1.69 2.76
N ALA A 69 7.56 0.46 2.27
CA ALA A 69 6.71 -0.06 1.20
C ALA A 69 5.24 -0.14 1.63
N ILE A 70 4.96 -0.60 2.85
CA ILE A 70 3.63 -0.63 3.46
C ILE A 70 3.70 -0.12 4.91
N GLN A 71 2.95 0.92 5.21
CA GLN A 71 2.81 1.48 6.56
C GLN A 71 1.37 1.29 7.06
N ILE A 72 1.21 0.71 8.24
CA ILE A 72 -0.07 0.50 8.92
C ILE A 72 -0.04 1.24 10.27
N LYS A 73 -0.46 2.50 10.27
CA LYS A 73 -0.41 3.39 11.44
C LYS A 73 -1.29 4.64 11.27
N PRO A 74 -1.98 5.15 12.30
CA PRO A 74 -2.31 4.51 13.58
C PRO A 74 -3.65 3.76 13.55
N ASN A 75 -3.98 3.08 14.65
CA ASN A 75 -5.32 2.58 14.99
C ASN A 75 -6.01 1.78 13.87
N SER A 76 -5.25 0.98 13.13
CA SER A 76 -5.78 0.20 12.01
C SER A 76 -5.93 -1.28 12.39
N ARG A 77 -6.97 -1.96 11.92
CA ARG A 77 -7.21 -3.36 12.29
C ARG A 77 -7.86 -4.18 11.18
N HIS A 78 -7.84 -5.51 11.30
CA HIS A 78 -8.41 -6.41 10.29
C HIS A 78 -7.84 -6.15 8.89
N ILE A 79 -6.50 -6.22 8.79
CA ILE A 79 -5.78 -6.01 7.53
C ILE A 79 -5.02 -7.28 7.16
N TRP A 80 -5.08 -7.65 5.89
CA TRP A 80 -4.31 -8.77 5.35
C TRP A 80 -3.41 -8.30 4.21
N ILE A 81 -2.11 -8.46 4.37
CA ILE A 81 -1.11 -8.29 3.30
C ILE A 81 -0.73 -9.69 2.81
N ASP A 82 -0.97 -9.97 1.54
CA ASP A 82 -0.78 -11.31 0.98
C ASP A 82 -0.17 -11.25 -0.43
N ARG A 83 0.72 -12.17 -0.78
CA ARG A 83 1.28 -12.26 -2.15
C ARG A 83 1.80 -10.91 -2.68
N CYS A 84 2.43 -10.12 -1.82
CA CYS A 84 3.03 -8.85 -2.23
C CYS A 84 4.54 -9.01 -2.36
N SER A 85 5.12 -8.34 -3.35
CA SER A 85 6.57 -8.30 -3.54
C SER A 85 7.08 -6.91 -3.15
N LEU A 86 7.98 -6.83 -2.19
CA LEU A 86 8.48 -5.57 -1.63
C LEU A 86 10.01 -5.56 -1.73
N ARG A 87 10.61 -4.55 -2.38
CA ARG A 87 12.07 -4.44 -2.50
C ARG A 87 12.55 -3.00 -2.62
N ASP A 88 13.84 -2.79 -2.36
CA ASP A 88 14.53 -1.53 -2.69
C ASP A 88 13.87 -0.28 -2.05
N TYR A 89 13.72 -0.30 -0.72
CA TYR A 89 13.29 0.84 0.10
C TYR A 89 14.42 1.22 1.07
N ASP A 90 14.69 2.53 1.22
CA ASP A 90 15.79 3.04 2.07
C ASP A 90 15.56 2.80 3.57
N ASP A 91 14.31 2.78 4.03
CA ASP A 91 13.93 2.56 5.44
C ASP A 91 13.51 1.08 5.64
N GLY A 92 12.24 0.80 5.94
CA GLY A 92 11.70 -0.54 6.05
C GLY A 92 10.84 -0.96 4.85
N LEU A 93 10.51 -2.26 4.79
CA LEU A 93 9.51 -2.75 3.84
C LEU A 93 8.10 -2.63 4.42
N ILE A 94 7.90 -3.05 5.67
CA ILE A 94 6.60 -3.02 6.34
C ILE A 94 6.77 -2.43 7.75
N ASP A 95 6.02 -1.37 8.04
CA ASP A 95 5.93 -0.76 9.37
C ASP A 95 4.50 -0.86 9.92
N ILE A 96 4.33 -1.57 11.04
CA ILE A 96 3.04 -1.74 11.73
C ILE A 96 3.18 -1.19 13.15
N THR A 97 2.66 0.02 13.38
CA THR A 97 2.87 0.75 14.63
C THR A 97 1.61 1.47 15.11
N ARG A 98 1.70 2.13 16.27
CA ARG A 98 0.67 3.02 16.83
C ARG A 98 -0.70 2.36 17.01
N ALA A 99 -0.72 1.29 17.81
CA ALA A 99 -1.91 0.54 18.21
C ALA A 99 -2.70 -0.13 17.06
N SER A 100 -2.03 -0.40 15.94
CA SER A 100 -2.59 -1.27 14.91
C SER A 100 -2.60 -2.73 15.39
N THR A 101 -3.69 -3.46 15.15
CA THR A 101 -3.92 -4.81 15.70
C THR A 101 -4.60 -5.73 14.68
N VAL A 102 -4.55 -7.05 14.89
CA VAL A 102 -5.20 -8.03 14.00
C VAL A 102 -4.79 -7.85 12.53
N ILE A 103 -3.46 -7.88 12.32
CA ILE A 103 -2.83 -7.76 11.01
C ILE A 103 -2.25 -9.13 10.65
N THR A 104 -2.54 -9.61 9.45
CA THR A 104 -1.93 -10.82 8.88
C THR A 104 -1.00 -10.43 7.75
N VAL A 105 0.21 -10.97 7.74
CA VAL A 105 1.18 -10.85 6.64
C VAL A 105 1.55 -12.26 6.20
N SER A 106 1.33 -12.59 4.93
CA SER A 106 1.60 -13.93 4.37
C SER A 106 2.12 -13.86 2.94
N SER A 107 2.88 -14.89 2.53
CA SER A 107 3.37 -15.06 1.15
C SER A 107 4.01 -13.78 0.59
N VAL A 108 4.84 -13.11 1.40
CA VAL A 108 5.58 -11.93 0.95
C VAL A 108 6.90 -12.43 0.39
N ASP A 109 7.03 -12.38 -0.92
CA ASP A 109 8.26 -12.80 -1.59
C ASP A 109 9.22 -11.60 -1.64
N PRO A 110 10.38 -11.65 -0.97
CA PRO A 110 11.50 -10.81 -1.35
C PRO A 110 11.97 -11.34 -2.71
N LEU A 111 11.56 -10.69 -3.81
CA LEU A 111 12.07 -11.04 -5.13
C LEU A 111 13.60 -10.95 -5.05
N GLU A 112 14.28 -12.07 -5.28
CA GLU A 112 15.73 -12.17 -5.12
C GLU A 112 16.47 -11.11 -5.94
N CYS A 113 17.58 -10.63 -5.35
CA CYS A 113 18.47 -9.59 -5.86
C CYS A 113 18.99 -9.84 -7.28
#